data_AF-A0A6H5I466-F1
#
_entry.id   AF-A0A6H5I466-F1
#
_cell.length_a   1.000
_cell.length_b   1.000
_cell.length_c   1.000
_cell.angle_alpha   90.00
_cell.angle_beta   90.00
_cell.angle_gamma   90.00
#
_symmetry.space_group_name_H-M   'P 1'
#
loop_
_entity.id
_entity.type
_entity.pdbx_description
1 polymer ?
#
loop_
_entity_poly.entity_id
_entity_poly.type
_entity_poly.pdbx_seq_one_letter_code
_entity_poly.pdbx_strand_id
1 'polypeptide(L)'
;MDVVEDIADDFENYEDDTHLGYTAEVFDELVTKEEEPTRFQRANPFNKLLPYSDVLEVEADAMLADIKANLGRCVMQRDIKIGAVAWTKMLHKYIILYDLRFTKEDHIALIKLLYELMTIPNLETGLIVSFAYRLFLLLRERYQQGNKTWKPRIPDSHKLRDVDIDAFVNSLMPIVLQCIFHINRPESFGNAVQNLANLRPNVVIPRILEKIYPSIGVDIEPHKFQHAMANLMDVARPMILGSRVVNPEYAYVEGPQQVLPILFSTLSGIDLNDFIKYMYAFACLGLYATMIPIVDCSGCTAPDLTEDERLVCEQTSKFEDFVLQFMDKNICRSGSIRDRFLLIEML
;
A
#
# COMPACT_ATOMS: atom_id res chain seq x y z
N MET A 1 32.15 64.03 -60.51
CA MET A 1 32.69 63.58 -59.21
C MET A 1 32.04 62.23 -58.92
N ASP A 2 32.11 61.28 -59.86
CA ASP A 2 33.28 60.44 -60.21
C ASP A 2 33.52 59.49 -59.02
N VAL A 3 33.23 58.19 -59.09
CA VAL A 3 33.62 57.22 -60.13
C VAL A 3 32.56 56.11 -60.24
N VAL A 4 32.03 55.95 -61.45
CA VAL A 4 31.48 54.70 -61.99
C VAL A 4 32.56 54.17 -62.93
N GLU A 5 32.61 52.83 -63.10
CA GLU A 5 33.35 52.06 -64.12
C GLU A 5 34.79 51.59 -63.83
N ASP A 6 35.04 50.43 -64.43
CA ASP A 6 36.27 49.65 -64.60
C ASP A 6 36.68 48.77 -63.40
N ILE A 7 36.68 47.44 -63.45
CA ILE A 7 36.91 46.51 -64.57
C ILE A 7 36.13 45.21 -64.31
N ALA A 8 35.17 44.92 -65.19
CA ALA A 8 34.83 43.58 -65.58
C ALA A 8 35.76 43.22 -66.73
N ASP A 9 36.73 42.35 -66.48
CA ASP A 9 37.45 41.54 -67.46
C ASP A 9 38.33 40.56 -66.67
N ASP A 10 37.83 39.34 -66.55
CA ASP A 10 38.59 38.12 -66.81
C ASP A 10 37.65 36.93 -66.54
N PHE A 11 36.91 36.61 -67.59
CA PHE A 11 36.35 35.27 -67.79
C PHE A 11 37.50 34.25 -67.83
N GLU A 12 37.18 33.02 -67.43
CA GLU A 12 37.92 31.78 -67.75
C GLU A 12 39.25 31.55 -67.01
N ASN A 13 39.14 31.01 -65.79
CA ASN A 13 39.67 29.69 -65.40
C ASN A 13 39.76 29.61 -63.87
N TYR A 14 39.00 28.72 -63.24
CA TYR A 14 39.48 27.67 -62.31
C TYR A 14 38.27 26.93 -61.72
N GLU A 15 38.40 25.60 -61.68
CA GLU A 15 37.37 24.57 -61.60
C GLU A 15 36.66 24.40 -60.24
N ASP A 16 35.40 23.94 -60.35
CA ASP A 16 34.75 22.83 -59.61
C ASP A 16 34.53 22.93 -58.07
N ASP A 17 33.25 22.98 -57.67
CA ASP A 17 32.65 22.24 -56.53
C ASP A 17 31.25 22.80 -56.16
N THR A 18 30.31 22.83 -57.11
CA THR A 18 28.88 23.06 -56.80
C THR A 18 28.01 21.90 -57.25
N HIS A 19 28.42 20.70 -56.84
CA HIS A 19 27.50 19.60 -56.61
C HIS A 19 27.89 18.94 -55.30
N LEU A 20 27.12 19.18 -54.23
CA LEU A 20 26.98 18.37 -53.00
C LEU A 20 26.06 19.20 -52.10
N GLY A 21 24.74 19.03 -52.17
CA GLY A 21 24.08 17.90 -51.54
C GLY A 21 23.12 18.47 -50.50
N TYR A 22 21.97 18.98 -50.95
CA TYR A 22 20.79 19.04 -50.07
C TYR A 22 20.38 17.59 -49.81
N THR A 23 21.13 16.92 -48.94
CA THR A 23 20.82 15.56 -48.53
C THR A 23 19.64 15.63 -47.58
N ALA A 24 18.72 14.69 -47.77
CA ALA A 24 17.59 14.41 -46.89
C ALA A 24 18.00 14.21 -45.41
N GLU A 25 19.30 14.14 -45.12
CA GLU A 25 19.92 13.95 -43.81
C GLU A 25 19.64 15.10 -42.83
N VAL A 26 19.56 16.37 -43.29
CA VAL A 26 19.21 17.49 -42.38
C VAL A 26 17.73 17.49 -42.01
N PHE A 27 16.88 16.93 -42.88
CA PHE A 27 15.45 16.76 -42.60
C PHE A 27 15.20 15.50 -41.75
N ASP A 28 15.97 14.43 -41.96
CA ASP A 28 15.96 13.24 -41.10
C ASP A 28 16.53 13.51 -39.70
N GLU A 29 17.53 14.39 -39.54
CA GLU A 29 18.04 14.80 -38.20
C GLU A 29 16.98 15.53 -37.35
N LEU A 30 15.99 16.15 -37.98
CA LEU A 30 14.82 16.75 -37.31
C LEU A 30 13.69 15.75 -37.05
N VAL A 31 13.70 14.59 -37.70
CA VAL A 31 12.68 13.53 -37.58
C VAL A 31 13.14 12.37 -36.69
N THR A 32 14.45 12.22 -36.43
CA THR A 32 15.01 11.16 -35.57
C THR A 32 15.58 11.65 -34.24
N LYS A 33 15.00 12.69 -33.64
CA LYS A 33 14.94 12.70 -32.17
C LYS A 33 13.84 11.74 -31.79
N GLU A 34 14.18 10.46 -31.64
CA GLU A 34 13.38 9.58 -30.77
C GLU A 34 13.25 10.33 -29.44
N GLU A 35 12.07 10.94 -29.22
CA GLU A 35 11.76 11.58 -27.94
C GLU A 35 11.99 10.50 -26.89
N GLU A 36 12.99 10.69 -26.03
CA GLU A 36 13.17 9.83 -24.86
C GLU A 36 11.80 9.68 -24.21
N PRO A 37 11.34 8.45 -23.93
CA PRO A 37 9.97 8.21 -23.48
C PRO A 37 9.71 9.11 -22.28
N THR A 38 8.72 10.00 -22.43
CA THR A 38 8.43 11.08 -21.47
C THR A 38 8.47 10.51 -20.07
N ARG A 39 9.50 10.89 -19.30
CA ARG A 39 9.76 10.27 -18.01
C ARG A 39 8.84 10.86 -16.95
N PHE A 40 7.66 10.27 -16.80
CA PHE A 40 6.73 10.60 -15.74
C PHE A 40 7.34 10.29 -14.36
N GLN A 41 7.00 11.08 -13.35
CA GLN A 41 7.51 10.86 -11.99
C GLN A 41 7.03 9.53 -11.41
N ARG A 42 5.73 9.22 -11.57
CA ARG A 42 5.12 7.97 -11.13
C ARG A 42 3.72 7.80 -11.70
N ALA A 43 3.43 6.64 -12.26
CA ALA A 43 2.05 6.24 -12.57
C ALA A 43 1.45 5.40 -11.44
N ASN A 44 0.13 5.42 -11.31
CA ASN A 44 -0.59 4.50 -10.42
C ASN A 44 -0.31 3.04 -10.83
N PRO A 45 0.33 2.21 -9.97
CA PRO A 45 0.71 0.85 -10.33
C PRO A 45 -0.50 -0.05 -10.59
N PHE A 46 -1.65 0.24 -9.98
CA PHE A 46 -2.87 -0.56 -10.13
C PHE A 46 -3.51 -0.39 -11.51
N ASN A 47 -3.23 0.69 -12.23
CA ASN A 47 -3.80 0.92 -13.56
C ASN A 47 -3.38 -0.15 -14.56
N LYS A 48 -2.18 -0.74 -14.39
CA LYS A 48 -1.69 -1.84 -15.22
C LYS A 48 -2.42 -3.17 -15.00
N LEU A 49 -3.17 -3.29 -13.90
CA LEU A 49 -3.94 -4.49 -13.57
C LEU A 49 -5.36 -4.44 -14.15
N LEU A 50 -5.75 -3.31 -14.77
CA LEU A 50 -7.07 -3.14 -15.34
C LEU A 50 -7.18 -3.82 -16.71
N PRO A 51 -8.33 -4.42 -17.06
CA PRO A 51 -8.54 -5.07 -18.36
C PRO A 51 -8.35 -4.16 -19.58
N TYR A 52 -8.46 -2.84 -19.38
CA TYR A 52 -8.35 -1.79 -20.40
C TYR A 52 -7.12 -0.89 -20.18
N SER A 53 -6.06 -1.44 -19.57
CA SER A 53 -4.85 -0.69 -19.21
C SER A 53 -4.12 -0.06 -20.41
N ASP A 54 -4.31 -0.63 -21.60
CA ASP A 54 -3.81 -0.18 -22.89
C ASP A 54 -4.33 1.21 -23.30
N VAL A 55 -5.58 1.54 -22.94
CA VAL A 55 -6.22 2.82 -23.31
C VAL A 55 -5.94 3.93 -22.30
N LEU A 56 -5.55 3.57 -21.07
CA LEU A 56 -5.41 4.51 -19.95
C LEU A 56 -4.30 5.53 -20.14
N GLU A 57 -3.23 5.18 -20.86
CA GLU A 57 -2.13 6.11 -21.09
C GLU A 57 -2.57 7.27 -21.98
N VAL A 58 -3.27 6.99 -23.08
CA VAL A 58 -3.82 7.99 -24.00
C VAL A 58 -4.87 8.86 -23.31
N GLU A 59 -5.75 8.26 -22.52
CA GLU A 59 -6.75 9.00 -21.73
C GLU A 59 -6.09 9.94 -20.72
N ALA A 60 -5.07 9.46 -20.00
CA ALA A 60 -4.33 10.27 -19.04
C ALA A 60 -3.61 11.44 -19.72
N ASP A 61 -2.99 11.22 -20.87
CA ASP A 61 -2.30 12.28 -21.61
C ASP A 61 -3.27 13.36 -22.09
N ALA A 62 -4.43 12.96 -22.62
CA ALA A 62 -5.50 13.88 -23.02
C ALA A 62 -6.04 14.68 -21.82
N MET A 63 -6.35 14.00 -20.71
CA MET A 63 -6.90 14.65 -19.51
C MET A 63 -5.91 15.65 -18.91
N LEU A 64 -4.61 15.32 -18.86
CA LEU A 64 -3.59 16.23 -18.36
C LEU A 64 -3.42 17.46 -19.26
N ALA A 65 -3.43 17.26 -20.59
CA ALA A 65 -3.37 18.35 -21.55
C ALA A 65 -4.53 19.33 -21.36
N ASP A 66 -5.75 18.82 -21.22
CA ASP A 66 -6.95 19.63 -20.95
C ASP A 66 -6.84 20.38 -19.63
N ILE A 67 -6.36 19.74 -18.57
CA ILE A 67 -6.16 20.40 -17.26
C ILE A 67 -5.17 21.56 -17.40
N LYS A 68 -4.01 21.34 -18.04
CA LYS A 68 -2.97 22.36 -18.22
C LYS A 68 -3.49 23.54 -19.05
N ALA A 69 -4.10 23.24 -20.20
CA ALA A 69 -4.60 24.25 -21.12
C ALA A 69 -5.68 25.12 -20.46
N ASN A 70 -6.64 24.50 -19.79
CA ASN A 70 -7.76 25.22 -19.23
C ASN A 70 -7.44 25.92 -17.91
N LEU A 71 -6.55 25.38 -17.06
CA LEU A 71 -6.03 26.14 -15.91
C LEU A 71 -5.31 27.41 -16.36
N GLY A 72 -4.47 27.32 -17.39
CA GLY A 72 -3.80 28.49 -17.99
C GLY A 72 -4.80 29.53 -18.48
N ARG A 73 -5.82 29.10 -19.24
CA ARG A 73 -6.90 29.99 -19.73
C ARG A 73 -7.67 30.67 -18.61
N CYS A 74 -8.07 29.93 -17.56
CA CYS A 74 -8.79 30.49 -16.42
C CYS A 74 -7.99 31.59 -15.72
N VAL A 75 -6.68 31.40 -15.55
CA VAL A 75 -5.80 32.39 -14.92
C VAL A 75 -5.66 33.63 -15.81
N MET A 76 -5.45 33.46 -17.12
CA MET A 76 -5.36 34.58 -18.06
C MET A 76 -6.66 35.38 -18.13
N GLN A 77 -7.81 34.71 -18.06
CA GLN A 77 -9.14 35.33 -18.09
C GLN A 77 -9.61 35.84 -16.72
N ARG A 78 -8.83 35.61 -15.66
CA ARG A 78 -9.19 35.91 -14.27
C ARG A 78 -10.47 35.21 -13.79
N ASP A 79 -10.85 34.10 -14.43
CA ASP A 79 -11.94 33.22 -13.97
C ASP A 79 -11.43 32.27 -12.88
N ILE A 80 -11.18 32.85 -11.71
CA ILE A 80 -10.64 32.10 -10.56
C ILE A 80 -11.75 31.35 -9.81
N LYS A 81 -12.92 31.98 -9.65
CA LYS A 81 -14.00 31.46 -8.81
C LYS A 81 -14.69 30.23 -9.39
N ILE A 82 -14.90 30.18 -10.71
CA ILE A 82 -15.65 29.12 -11.36
C ILE A 82 -14.68 28.21 -12.12
N GLY A 83 -13.97 28.77 -13.11
CA GLY A 83 -13.08 28.03 -14.00
C GLY A 83 -11.91 27.37 -13.27
N ALA A 84 -11.08 28.15 -12.58
CA ALA A 84 -9.92 27.59 -11.89
C ALA A 84 -10.32 26.57 -10.81
N VAL A 85 -11.42 26.79 -10.08
CA VAL A 85 -11.95 25.81 -9.12
C VAL A 85 -12.38 24.51 -9.82
N ALA A 86 -13.03 24.59 -10.98
CA ALA A 86 -13.45 23.40 -11.73
C ALA A 86 -12.23 22.59 -12.23
N TRP A 87 -11.24 23.25 -12.82
CA TRP A 87 -10.07 22.56 -13.37
C TRP A 87 -9.09 22.07 -12.30
N THR A 88 -9.02 22.73 -11.15
CA THR A 88 -8.30 22.19 -9.98
C THR A 88 -9.03 20.99 -9.34
N LYS A 89 -10.36 20.90 -9.46
CA LYS A 89 -11.10 19.65 -9.15
C LYS A 89 -10.75 18.54 -10.15
N MET A 90 -10.62 18.86 -11.44
CA MET A 90 -10.18 17.86 -12.43
C MET A 90 -8.74 17.40 -12.18
N LEU A 91 -7.83 18.29 -11.81
CA LEU A 91 -6.49 17.91 -11.36
C LEU A 91 -6.52 16.97 -10.15
N HIS A 92 -7.41 17.22 -9.18
CA HIS A 92 -7.57 16.30 -8.05
C HIS A 92 -8.01 14.90 -8.52
N LYS A 93 -9.00 14.81 -9.43
CA LYS A 93 -9.42 13.53 -10.01
C LYS A 93 -8.28 12.85 -10.75
N TYR A 94 -7.51 13.61 -11.53
CA TYR A 94 -6.33 13.11 -12.23
C TYR A 94 -5.35 12.43 -11.28
N ILE A 95 -4.98 13.11 -10.18
CA ILE A 95 -4.06 12.56 -9.17
C ILE A 95 -4.62 11.31 -8.49
N ILE A 96 -5.94 11.23 -8.27
CA ILE A 96 -6.57 10.02 -7.72
C ILE A 96 -6.46 8.83 -8.69
N LEU A 97 -6.72 9.06 -9.98
CA LEU A 97 -6.79 8.00 -11.00
C LEU A 97 -5.39 7.57 -11.48
N TYR A 98 -4.53 8.54 -11.76
CA TYR A 98 -3.27 8.34 -12.47
C TYR A 98 -2.02 8.57 -11.59
N ASP A 99 -2.18 8.99 -10.34
CA ASP A 99 -1.10 9.40 -9.43
C ASP A 99 -0.31 10.60 -10.02
N LEU A 100 1.00 10.67 -9.82
CA LEU A 100 1.86 11.74 -10.33
C LEU A 100 2.35 11.47 -11.76
N ARG A 101 1.46 11.05 -12.67
CA ARG A 101 1.79 10.74 -14.08
C ARG A 101 1.97 12.02 -14.92
N PHE A 102 2.87 12.88 -14.49
CA PHE A 102 3.30 14.09 -15.18
C PHE A 102 4.80 14.32 -14.92
N THR A 103 5.41 15.17 -15.75
CA THR A 103 6.84 15.51 -15.65
C THR A 103 7.14 16.30 -14.37
N LYS A 104 8.42 16.37 -13.98
CA LYS A 104 8.82 17.15 -12.80
C LYS A 104 8.60 18.65 -13.02
N GLU A 105 8.80 19.09 -14.26
CA GLU A 105 8.58 20.45 -14.72
C GLU A 105 7.11 20.84 -14.56
N ASP A 106 6.20 19.98 -15.05
CA ASP A 106 4.75 20.18 -14.89
C ASP A 106 4.34 20.18 -13.42
N HIS A 107 4.91 19.29 -12.61
CA HIS A 107 4.62 19.25 -11.18
C HIS A 107 4.98 20.56 -10.48
N ILE A 108 6.19 21.07 -10.73
CA ILE A 108 6.66 22.34 -10.17
C ILE A 108 5.78 23.49 -10.66
N ALA A 109 5.39 23.50 -11.94
CA ALA A 109 4.51 24.51 -12.50
C ALA A 109 3.12 24.50 -11.82
N LEU A 110 2.52 23.32 -11.63
CA LEU A 110 1.24 23.16 -10.94
C LEU A 110 1.32 23.59 -9.47
N ILE A 111 2.40 23.25 -8.75
CA ILE A 111 2.64 23.68 -7.37
C ILE A 111 2.71 25.20 -7.29
N LYS A 112 3.55 25.82 -8.14
CA LYS A 112 3.72 27.28 -8.18
C LYS A 112 2.39 27.96 -8.50
N LEU A 113 1.68 27.47 -9.51
CA LEU A 113 0.37 28.01 -9.90
C LEU A 113 -0.63 27.96 -8.74
N LEU A 114 -0.79 26.82 -8.08
CA LEU A 114 -1.73 26.68 -6.96
C LEU A 114 -1.32 27.52 -5.74
N TYR A 115 -0.02 27.67 -5.49
CA TYR A 115 0.49 28.53 -4.44
C TYR A 115 0.12 29.99 -4.71
N GLU A 116 0.41 30.49 -5.91
CA GLU A 116 0.07 31.87 -6.32
C GLU A 116 -1.44 32.12 -6.29
N LEU A 117 -2.26 31.15 -6.72
CA LEU A 117 -3.72 31.25 -6.64
C LEU A 117 -4.22 31.33 -5.20
N MET A 118 -3.56 30.66 -4.25
CA MET A 118 -3.94 30.66 -2.84
C MET A 118 -3.50 31.94 -2.12
N THR A 119 -2.41 32.59 -2.57
CA THR A 119 -1.85 33.79 -1.95
C THR A 119 -2.39 35.11 -2.54
N ILE A 120 -3.43 35.06 -3.38
CA ILE A 120 -4.10 36.26 -3.89
C ILE A 120 -4.63 37.10 -2.72
N PRO A 121 -4.27 38.40 -2.62
CA PRO A 121 -4.76 39.26 -1.54
C PRO A 121 -6.29 39.35 -1.53
N ASN A 122 -6.88 39.28 -0.34
CA ASN A 122 -8.34 39.35 -0.13
C ASN A 122 -9.15 38.25 -0.84
N LEU A 123 -8.53 37.09 -1.10
CA LEU A 123 -9.25 35.93 -1.65
C LEU A 123 -10.24 35.36 -0.62
N GLU A 124 -11.40 34.92 -1.11
CA GLU A 124 -12.42 34.28 -0.29
C GLU A 124 -11.87 33.01 0.39
N THR A 125 -12.11 32.86 1.70
CA THR A 125 -11.63 31.73 2.50
C THR A 125 -11.99 30.37 1.92
N GLY A 126 -13.19 30.23 1.32
CA GLY A 126 -13.60 28.98 0.66
C GLY A 126 -12.71 28.59 -0.52
N LEU A 127 -12.23 29.57 -1.29
CA LEU A 127 -11.31 29.36 -2.41
C LEU A 127 -9.90 29.02 -1.90
N ILE A 128 -9.45 29.68 -0.83
CA ILE A 128 -8.19 29.38 -0.17
C ILE A 128 -8.17 27.91 0.28
N VAL A 129 -9.18 27.47 1.05
CA VAL A 129 -9.29 26.07 1.50
C VAL A 129 -9.33 25.11 0.32
N SER A 130 -10.05 25.49 -0.73
CA SER A 130 -10.12 24.70 -1.96
C SER A 130 -8.73 24.51 -2.59
N PHE A 131 -8.01 25.58 -2.90
CA PHE A 131 -6.68 25.47 -3.52
C PHE A 131 -5.64 24.84 -2.59
N ALA A 132 -5.68 25.16 -1.30
CA ALA A 132 -4.80 24.60 -0.27
C ALA A 132 -4.86 23.07 -0.24
N TYR A 133 -6.05 22.48 -0.34
CA TYR A 133 -6.19 21.03 -0.38
C TYR A 133 -5.49 20.41 -1.61
N ARG A 134 -5.61 21.01 -2.80
CA ARG A 134 -4.94 20.48 -4.02
C ARG A 134 -3.44 20.66 -3.96
N LEU A 135 -2.99 21.81 -3.46
CA LEU A 135 -1.59 22.08 -3.21
C LEU A 135 -1.01 21.08 -2.22
N PHE A 136 -1.72 20.80 -1.12
CA PHE A 136 -1.36 19.75 -0.18
C PHE A 136 -1.23 18.38 -0.87
N LEU A 137 -2.12 18.02 -1.80
CA LEU A 137 -2.01 16.73 -2.51
C LEU A 137 -0.76 16.62 -3.37
N LEU A 138 -0.35 17.71 -4.03
CA LEU A 138 0.89 17.79 -4.83
C LEU A 138 2.14 17.79 -3.94
N LEU A 139 2.10 18.50 -2.82
CA LEU A 139 3.22 18.58 -1.87
C LEU A 139 3.34 17.36 -0.96
N ARG A 140 2.28 16.56 -0.83
CA ARG A 140 2.28 15.36 0.01
C ARG A 140 3.30 14.39 -0.55
N GLU A 141 4.43 14.31 0.14
CA GLU A 141 5.46 13.30 -0.11
C GLU A 141 4.91 11.93 0.29
N ARG A 142 4.16 11.32 -0.62
CA ARG A 142 3.56 9.99 -0.42
C ARG A 142 4.61 8.89 -0.53
N TYR A 143 5.75 9.18 -1.16
CA TYR A 143 6.68 8.16 -1.61
C TYR A 143 8.13 8.61 -1.51
N GLN A 144 8.92 7.82 -0.81
CA GLN A 144 10.37 7.84 -0.93
C GLN A 144 10.73 7.02 -2.18
N GLN A 145 11.33 7.64 -3.21
CA GLN A 145 11.88 6.91 -4.35
C GLN A 145 13.14 6.13 -3.91
N GLY A 146 12.95 5.05 -3.16
CA GLY A 146 14.02 4.25 -2.58
C GLY A 146 15.10 5.10 -1.90
N ASN A 147 16.37 4.88 -2.26
CA ASN A 147 17.54 5.53 -1.68
C ASN A 147 17.82 6.97 -2.19
N LYS A 148 16.99 7.49 -3.11
CA LYS A 148 17.12 8.85 -3.67
C LYS A 148 16.11 9.77 -3.01
N THR A 149 16.41 10.18 -1.77
CA THR A 149 15.69 11.26 -1.09
C THR A 149 16.55 12.52 -1.07
N TRP A 150 15.90 13.68 -1.19
CA TRP A 150 16.53 14.99 -0.99
C TRP A 150 16.76 15.28 0.51
N LYS A 151 16.11 14.51 1.40
CA LYS A 151 16.27 14.64 2.84
C LYS A 151 17.69 14.27 3.25
N PRO A 152 18.25 14.96 4.26
CA PRO A 152 19.56 14.60 4.79
C PRO A 152 19.54 13.16 5.30
N ARG A 153 20.58 12.39 4.95
CA ARG A 153 20.74 11.02 5.42
C ARG A 153 21.08 11.01 6.90
N ILE A 154 20.49 10.09 7.64
CA ILE A 154 20.81 9.89 9.06
C ILE A 154 22.24 9.33 9.16
N PRO A 155 23.15 9.97 9.91
CA PRO A 155 24.50 9.46 10.12
C PRO A 155 24.49 8.06 10.74
N ASP A 156 25.44 7.21 10.36
CA ASP A 156 25.51 5.84 10.87
C ASP A 156 25.64 5.77 12.40
N SER A 157 26.29 6.78 13.01
CA SER A 157 26.43 6.91 14.47
C SER A 157 25.11 7.11 15.23
N HIS A 158 24.04 7.53 14.55
CA HIS A 158 22.72 7.79 15.14
C HIS A 158 21.64 6.83 14.64
N LYS A 159 22.03 5.80 13.86
CA LYS A 159 21.09 4.75 13.46
C LYS A 159 20.78 3.86 14.66
N LEU A 160 19.53 3.39 14.72
CA LEU A 160 19.11 2.39 15.70
C LEU A 160 19.88 1.10 15.45
N ARG A 161 20.52 0.58 16.49
CA ARG A 161 21.19 -0.72 16.46
C ARG A 161 20.25 -1.78 17.00
N ASP A 162 20.56 -3.04 16.74
CA ASP A 162 19.72 -4.15 17.21
C ASP A 162 19.57 -4.19 18.73
N VAL A 163 20.64 -3.88 19.46
CA VAL A 163 20.62 -3.79 20.94
C VAL A 163 19.65 -2.70 21.41
N ASP A 164 19.55 -1.59 20.69
CA ASP A 164 18.65 -0.49 21.05
C ASP A 164 17.18 -0.90 20.81
N ILE A 165 16.92 -1.66 19.74
CA ILE A 165 15.59 -2.22 19.43
C ILE A 165 15.20 -3.28 20.45
N ASP A 166 16.13 -4.18 20.84
CA ASP A 166 15.89 -5.20 21.86
C ASP A 166 15.54 -4.57 23.20
N ALA A 167 16.29 -3.55 23.63
CA ALA A 167 16.02 -2.83 24.86
C ALA A 167 14.64 -2.14 24.81
N PHE A 168 14.30 -1.50 23.69
CA PHE A 168 13.00 -0.87 23.48
C PHE A 168 11.86 -1.86 23.60
N VAL A 169 11.89 -2.97 22.85
CA VAL A 169 10.84 -4.00 22.90
C VAL A 169 10.71 -4.58 24.32
N ASN A 170 11.83 -4.98 24.95
CA ASN A 170 11.80 -5.56 26.29
C ASN A 170 11.24 -4.61 27.35
N SER A 171 11.50 -3.30 27.24
CA SER A 171 10.95 -2.30 28.16
C SER A 171 9.42 -2.15 28.06
N LEU A 172 8.85 -2.36 26.86
CA LEU A 172 7.41 -2.25 26.63
C LEU A 172 6.65 -3.56 26.89
N MET A 173 7.32 -4.72 26.83
CA MET A 173 6.67 -6.02 27.03
C MET A 173 5.87 -6.14 28.34
N PRO A 174 6.36 -5.66 29.51
CA PRO A 174 5.56 -5.72 30.75
C PRO A 174 4.23 -4.98 30.64
N ILE A 175 4.21 -3.83 29.96
CA ILE A 175 3.01 -3.01 29.74
C ILE A 175 2.06 -3.76 28.79
N VAL A 176 2.61 -4.33 27.70
CA VAL A 176 1.84 -5.14 26.76
C VAL A 176 1.14 -6.29 27.50
N LEU A 177 1.89 -7.07 28.27
CA LEU A 177 1.37 -8.24 28.97
C LEU A 177 0.30 -7.91 30.03
N GLN A 178 0.38 -6.73 30.67
CA GLN A 178 -0.64 -6.25 31.60
C GLN A 178 -1.93 -5.84 30.86
N CYS A 179 -1.80 -5.30 29.65
CA CYS A 179 -2.92 -4.79 28.88
C CYS A 179 -3.66 -5.86 28.04
N ILE A 180 -3.07 -7.04 27.80
CA ILE A 180 -3.66 -8.11 26.94
C ILE A 180 -5.13 -8.38 27.25
N PHE A 181 -5.51 -8.43 28.54
CA PHE A 181 -6.87 -8.72 28.99
C PHE A 181 -7.58 -7.53 29.66
N HIS A 182 -7.05 -6.32 29.53
CA HIS A 182 -7.64 -5.16 30.18
C HIS A 182 -8.99 -4.79 29.56
N ILE A 183 -10.01 -4.56 30.39
CA ILE A 183 -11.38 -4.28 29.93
C ILE A 183 -11.49 -3.02 29.06
N ASN A 184 -10.66 -2.02 29.33
CA ASN A 184 -10.59 -0.77 28.57
C ASN A 184 -9.28 -0.74 27.76
N ARG A 185 -9.12 -1.69 26.85
CA ARG A 185 -7.97 -1.73 25.94
C ARG A 185 -8.08 -0.58 24.93
N PRO A 186 -7.05 0.28 24.76
CA PRO A 186 -7.11 1.37 23.80
C PRO A 186 -7.02 0.83 22.36
N GLU A 187 -7.69 1.51 21.42
CA GLU A 187 -7.69 1.13 19.99
C GLU A 187 -6.28 1.08 19.40
N SER A 188 -5.37 1.93 19.87
CA SER A 188 -3.96 1.98 19.44
C SER A 188 -3.13 0.79 19.91
N PHE A 189 -3.60 -0.02 20.87
CA PHE A 189 -2.85 -1.13 21.42
C PHE A 189 -2.52 -2.19 20.37
N GLY A 190 -3.49 -2.56 19.52
CA GLY A 190 -3.26 -3.58 18.49
C GLY A 190 -2.15 -3.17 17.52
N ASN A 191 -2.18 -1.91 17.09
CA ASN A 191 -1.12 -1.32 16.26
C ASN A 191 0.24 -1.33 16.97
N ALA A 192 0.29 -1.03 18.27
CA ALA A 192 1.52 -1.08 19.04
C ALA A 192 2.09 -2.51 19.11
N VAL A 193 1.26 -3.50 19.43
CA VAL A 193 1.65 -4.92 19.45
C VAL A 193 2.13 -5.38 18.08
N GLN A 194 1.41 -5.05 17.02
CA GLN A 194 1.80 -5.39 15.65
C GLN A 194 3.16 -4.79 15.28
N ASN A 195 3.40 -3.52 15.63
CA ASN A 195 4.70 -2.88 15.39
C ASN A 195 5.83 -3.54 16.18
N LEU A 196 5.60 -3.88 17.46
CA LEU A 196 6.58 -4.60 18.27
C LEU A 196 6.87 -6.00 17.71
N ALA A 197 5.84 -6.73 17.29
CA ALA A 197 5.97 -8.06 16.70
C ALA A 197 6.68 -8.01 15.33
N ASN A 198 6.55 -6.92 14.57
CA ASN A 198 7.32 -6.71 13.34
C ASN A 198 8.80 -6.40 13.62
N LEU A 199 9.14 -5.81 14.78
CA LEU A 199 10.52 -5.51 15.18
C LEU A 199 11.23 -6.74 15.72
N ARG A 200 10.59 -7.47 16.65
CA ARG A 200 11.14 -8.65 17.35
C ARG A 200 10.08 -9.74 17.54
N PRO A 201 9.75 -10.50 16.48
CA PRO A 201 8.70 -11.52 16.56
C PRO A 201 9.06 -12.64 17.54
N ASN A 202 10.33 -13.06 17.58
CA ASN A 202 10.86 -14.07 18.49
C ASN A 202 10.67 -13.77 19.99
N VAL A 203 10.49 -12.50 20.38
CA VAL A 203 10.25 -12.12 21.78
C VAL A 203 8.77 -11.85 22.06
N VAL A 204 8.12 -11.13 21.15
CA VAL A 204 6.76 -10.62 21.36
C VAL A 204 5.72 -11.74 21.24
N ILE A 205 5.82 -12.55 20.19
CA ILE A 205 4.80 -13.56 19.86
C ILE A 205 4.73 -14.66 20.93
N PRO A 206 5.84 -15.31 21.33
CA PRO A 206 5.79 -16.37 22.34
C PRO A 206 5.19 -15.89 23.66
N ARG A 207 5.58 -14.70 24.14
CA ARG A 207 5.07 -14.14 25.41
C ARG A 207 3.57 -13.84 25.36
N ILE A 208 3.06 -13.42 24.21
CA ILE A 208 1.61 -13.23 24.02
C ILE A 208 0.92 -14.60 24.00
N LEU A 209 1.42 -15.56 23.22
CA LEU A 209 0.87 -16.91 23.11
C LEU A 209 0.79 -17.62 24.47
N GLU A 210 1.87 -17.58 25.26
CA GLU A 210 1.93 -18.12 26.63
C GLU A 210 0.83 -17.54 27.53
N LYS A 211 0.49 -16.26 27.35
CA LYS A 211 -0.53 -15.59 28.15
C LYS A 211 -1.94 -15.92 27.70
N ILE A 212 -2.17 -16.06 26.39
CA ILE A 212 -3.50 -16.25 25.82
C ILE A 212 -3.95 -17.71 25.78
N TYR A 213 -3.06 -18.66 25.50
CA TYR A 213 -3.43 -20.07 25.34
C TYR A 213 -4.20 -20.65 26.54
N PRO A 214 -3.82 -20.38 27.81
CA PRO A 214 -4.59 -20.85 28.96
C PRO A 214 -6.01 -20.28 29.06
N SER A 215 -6.28 -19.17 28.37
CA SER A 215 -7.59 -18.52 28.34
C SER A 215 -8.46 -18.96 27.17
N ILE A 216 -7.88 -19.60 26.15
CA ILE A 216 -8.62 -20.06 24.97
C ILE A 216 -9.29 -21.39 25.31
N GLY A 217 -10.61 -21.40 25.41
CA GLY A 217 -11.42 -22.58 25.73
C GLY A 217 -11.94 -22.65 27.17
N VAL A 218 -11.58 -21.68 28.02
CA VAL A 218 -12.17 -21.54 29.36
C VAL A 218 -13.32 -20.53 29.30
N ASP A 219 -14.55 -21.00 29.49
CA ASP A 219 -15.77 -20.18 29.38
C ASP A 219 -16.05 -19.28 30.61
N ILE A 220 -15.11 -19.18 31.56
CA ILE A 220 -15.32 -18.44 32.82
C ILE A 220 -15.40 -16.92 32.57
N GLU A 221 -14.64 -16.38 31.62
CA GLU A 221 -14.58 -14.94 31.34
C GLU A 221 -14.63 -14.64 29.83
N PRO A 222 -15.83 -14.35 29.27
CA PRO A 222 -16.02 -14.19 27.83
C PRO A 222 -15.13 -13.12 27.16
N HIS A 223 -14.84 -12.03 27.88
CA HIS A 223 -13.98 -10.95 27.39
C HIS A 223 -12.52 -11.39 27.17
N LYS A 224 -12.03 -12.39 27.93
CA LYS A 224 -10.67 -12.93 27.73
C LYS A 224 -10.55 -13.64 26.39
N PHE A 225 -11.60 -14.36 25.96
CA PHE A 225 -11.63 -14.98 24.64
C PHE A 225 -11.59 -13.92 23.53
N GLN A 226 -12.42 -12.88 23.63
CA GLN A 226 -12.47 -11.78 22.67
C GLN A 226 -11.11 -11.10 22.52
N HIS A 227 -10.49 -10.77 23.66
CA HIS A 227 -9.15 -10.19 23.68
C HIS A 227 -8.08 -11.16 23.17
N ALA A 228 -8.17 -12.45 23.47
CA ALA A 228 -7.24 -13.45 22.92
C ALA A 228 -7.31 -13.46 21.38
N MET A 229 -8.52 -13.49 20.80
CA MET A 229 -8.71 -13.42 19.35
C MET A 229 -8.16 -12.12 18.76
N ALA A 230 -8.39 -10.98 19.42
CA ALA A 230 -7.81 -9.70 18.99
C ALA A 230 -6.28 -9.72 18.97
N ASN A 231 -5.65 -10.22 20.05
CA ASN A 231 -4.18 -10.32 20.11
C ASN A 231 -3.62 -11.30 19.05
N LEU A 232 -4.31 -12.42 18.78
CA LEU A 232 -3.95 -13.35 17.70
C LEU A 232 -4.00 -12.69 16.32
N MET A 233 -4.97 -11.80 16.10
CA MET A 233 -5.06 -11.03 14.86
C MET A 233 -3.92 -10.01 14.75
N ASP A 234 -3.56 -9.33 15.85
CA ASP A 234 -2.49 -8.31 15.86
C ASP A 234 -1.13 -8.88 15.46
N VAL A 235 -0.82 -10.12 15.88
CA VAL A 235 0.45 -10.80 15.60
C VAL A 235 0.40 -11.80 14.44
N ALA A 236 -0.74 -11.93 13.75
CA ALA A 236 -0.95 -12.96 12.73
C ALA A 236 0.13 -12.96 11.63
N ARG A 237 0.39 -11.79 11.03
CA ARG A 237 1.34 -11.66 9.91
C ARG A 237 2.77 -12.07 10.27
N PRO A 238 3.43 -11.48 11.29
CA PRO A 238 4.79 -11.88 11.64
C PRO A 238 4.87 -13.33 12.15
N MET A 239 3.80 -13.88 12.72
CA MET A 239 3.73 -15.30 13.11
C MET A 239 3.70 -16.25 11.91
N ILE A 240 2.86 -15.96 10.90
CA ILE A 240 2.70 -16.79 9.70
C ILE A 240 3.95 -16.74 8.81
N LEU A 241 4.67 -15.62 8.80
CA LEU A 241 5.89 -15.50 8.01
C LEU A 241 7.01 -16.42 8.51
N GLY A 242 7.09 -16.68 9.82
CA GLY A 242 8.16 -17.49 10.41
C GLY A 242 9.54 -17.02 9.95
N SER A 243 10.33 -17.94 9.38
CA SER A 243 11.67 -17.66 8.82
C SER A 243 11.68 -16.71 7.61
N ARG A 244 10.52 -16.38 7.01
CA ARG A 244 10.38 -15.51 5.83
C ARG A 244 10.32 -14.01 6.18
N VAL A 245 10.55 -13.65 7.43
CA VAL A 245 10.63 -12.25 7.89
C VAL A 245 11.89 -11.58 7.32
N VAL A 246 11.85 -10.26 7.17
CA VAL A 246 12.95 -9.45 6.60
C VAL A 246 14.30 -9.71 7.30
N ASN A 247 14.28 -9.92 8.61
CA ASN A 247 15.45 -10.26 9.41
C ASN A 247 15.29 -11.68 9.98
N PRO A 248 15.86 -12.71 9.32
CA PRO A 248 15.71 -14.11 9.74
C PRO A 248 16.25 -14.39 11.15
N GLU A 249 17.26 -13.64 11.61
CA GLU A 249 17.86 -13.82 12.95
C GLU A 249 16.87 -13.59 14.11
N TYR A 250 15.83 -12.78 13.89
CA TYR A 250 14.81 -12.47 14.88
C TYR A 250 13.46 -13.14 14.58
N ALA A 251 13.42 -14.01 13.57
CA ALA A 251 12.21 -14.72 13.19
C ALA A 251 11.71 -15.61 14.33
N TYR A 252 10.39 -15.72 14.45
CA TYR A 252 9.77 -16.74 15.29
C TYR A 252 9.53 -17.98 14.43
N VAL A 253 10.49 -18.90 14.41
CA VAL A 253 10.54 -20.03 13.48
C VAL A 253 9.38 -20.99 13.68
N GLU A 254 8.95 -21.19 14.93
CA GLU A 254 7.83 -22.06 15.30
C GLU A 254 6.46 -21.43 15.02
N GLY A 255 6.41 -20.16 14.61
CA GLY A 255 5.19 -19.40 14.36
C GLY A 255 4.19 -20.08 13.41
N PRO A 256 4.60 -20.54 12.21
CA PRO A 256 3.71 -21.21 11.28
C PRO A 256 3.07 -22.48 11.87
N GLN A 257 3.75 -23.20 12.75
CA GLN A 257 3.22 -24.41 13.40
C GLN A 257 2.10 -24.10 14.40
N GLN A 258 2.00 -22.85 14.87
CA GLN A 258 0.94 -22.41 15.79
C GLN A 258 -0.38 -22.14 15.06
N VAL A 259 -0.34 -21.91 13.74
CA VAL A 259 -1.51 -21.48 12.96
C VAL A 259 -2.65 -22.49 13.06
N LEU A 260 -2.38 -23.77 12.78
CA LEU A 260 -3.42 -24.79 12.78
C LEU A 260 -4.02 -25.03 14.19
N PRO A 261 -3.22 -25.15 15.28
CA PRO A 261 -3.74 -25.13 16.64
C PRO A 261 -4.67 -23.94 16.91
N ILE A 262 -4.27 -22.74 16.53
CA ILE A 262 -5.08 -21.52 16.70
C ILE A 262 -6.41 -21.62 15.95
N LEU A 263 -6.40 -22.12 14.71
CA LEU A 263 -7.63 -22.32 13.92
C LEU A 263 -8.62 -23.24 14.67
N PHE A 264 -8.16 -24.41 15.13
CA PHE A 264 -8.99 -25.34 15.89
C PHE A 264 -9.47 -24.75 17.22
N SER A 265 -8.58 -24.07 17.96
CA SER A 265 -8.95 -23.44 19.23
C SER A 265 -9.98 -22.32 19.03
N THR A 266 -9.91 -21.58 17.93
CA THR A 266 -10.85 -20.51 17.57
C THR A 266 -12.26 -21.04 17.28
N LEU A 267 -12.39 -22.31 16.83
CA LEU A 267 -13.71 -22.93 16.62
C LEU A 267 -14.55 -22.97 17.91
N SER A 268 -13.94 -22.97 19.10
CA SER A 268 -14.67 -22.88 20.38
C SER A 268 -15.47 -21.57 20.55
N GLY A 269 -15.12 -20.53 19.79
CA GLY A 269 -15.83 -19.25 19.79
C GLY A 269 -17.03 -19.17 18.86
N ILE A 270 -17.27 -20.17 18.01
CA ILE A 270 -18.45 -20.24 17.13
C ILE A 270 -19.68 -20.61 17.97
N ASP A 271 -20.21 -19.61 18.67
CA ASP A 271 -21.39 -19.73 19.53
C ASP A 271 -22.43 -18.66 19.18
N LEU A 272 -23.58 -19.09 18.66
CA LEU A 272 -24.68 -18.18 18.28
C LEU A 272 -25.33 -17.51 19.50
N ASN A 273 -25.12 -18.03 20.71
CA ASN A 273 -25.66 -17.41 21.92
C ASN A 273 -24.81 -16.21 22.37
N ASP A 274 -23.53 -16.16 21.99
CA ASP A 274 -22.64 -15.04 22.25
C ASP A 274 -22.19 -14.43 20.92
N PHE A 275 -23.00 -13.49 20.43
CA PHE A 275 -22.75 -12.79 19.17
C PHE A 275 -21.37 -12.12 19.15
N ILE A 276 -20.88 -11.61 20.29
CA ILE A 276 -19.58 -10.95 20.34
C ILE A 276 -18.46 -11.99 20.21
N LYS A 277 -18.52 -13.10 20.96
CA LYS A 277 -17.56 -14.20 20.83
C LYS A 277 -17.51 -14.75 19.40
N TYR A 278 -18.69 -14.92 18.79
CA TYR A 278 -18.84 -15.34 17.40
C TYR A 278 -18.16 -14.37 16.42
N MET A 279 -18.42 -13.06 16.55
CA MET A 279 -17.81 -12.04 15.69
C MET A 279 -16.28 -12.05 15.75
N TYR A 280 -15.70 -12.14 16.94
CA TYR A 280 -14.24 -12.19 17.10
C TYR A 280 -13.64 -13.50 16.57
N ALA A 281 -14.31 -14.64 16.77
CA ALA A 281 -13.87 -15.92 16.21
C ALA A 281 -13.86 -15.89 14.68
N PHE A 282 -14.94 -15.38 14.06
CA PHE A 282 -15.04 -15.25 12.60
C PHE A 282 -14.02 -14.27 12.02
N ALA A 283 -13.82 -13.12 12.68
CA ALA A 283 -12.82 -12.15 12.27
C ALA A 283 -11.41 -12.78 12.28
N CYS A 284 -11.08 -13.53 13.35
CA CYS A 284 -9.82 -14.25 13.46
C CYS A 284 -9.67 -15.28 12.34
N LEU A 285 -10.63 -16.22 12.20
CA LEU A 285 -10.59 -17.25 11.15
C LEU A 285 -10.49 -16.66 9.74
N GLY A 286 -11.27 -15.63 9.46
CA GLY A 286 -11.25 -14.93 8.18
C GLY A 286 -9.89 -14.30 7.89
N LEU A 287 -9.25 -13.66 8.87
CA LEU A 287 -7.92 -13.08 8.72
C LEU A 287 -6.89 -14.16 8.36
N TYR A 288 -6.83 -15.26 9.13
CA TYR A 288 -5.89 -16.35 8.84
C TYR A 288 -6.15 -16.97 7.46
N ALA A 289 -7.41 -17.23 7.09
CA ALA A 289 -7.77 -17.81 5.79
C ALA A 289 -7.33 -16.93 4.60
N THR A 290 -7.22 -15.61 4.76
CA THR A 290 -6.67 -14.73 3.71
C THR A 290 -5.15 -14.71 3.63
N MET A 291 -4.47 -15.11 4.72
CA MET A 291 -3.00 -15.09 4.81
C MET A 291 -2.34 -16.44 4.53
N ILE A 292 -3.07 -17.55 4.68
CA ILE A 292 -2.56 -18.90 4.42
C ILE A 292 -3.30 -19.59 3.26
N PRO A 293 -2.60 -20.34 2.40
CA PRO A 293 -3.25 -21.25 1.48
C PRO A 293 -3.77 -22.47 2.24
N ILE A 294 -5.09 -22.67 2.25
CA ILE A 294 -5.72 -23.87 2.84
C ILE A 294 -5.66 -25.00 1.82
N VAL A 295 -4.51 -25.69 1.78
CA VAL A 295 -4.23 -26.82 0.86
C VAL A 295 -3.48 -27.88 1.65
N ASP A 296 -3.83 -29.15 1.44
CA ASP A 296 -3.06 -30.26 2.00
C ASP A 296 -1.75 -30.48 1.21
N CYS A 297 -0.64 -30.13 1.85
CA CYS A 297 0.72 -30.29 1.37
C CYS A 297 1.49 -31.38 2.16
N SER A 298 0.82 -32.26 2.91
CA SER A 298 1.46 -33.25 3.78
C SER A 298 2.31 -34.28 3.03
N GLY A 299 2.01 -34.52 1.75
CA GLY A 299 2.81 -35.37 0.86
C GLY A 299 4.04 -34.69 0.23
N CYS A 300 4.39 -33.47 0.63
CA CYS A 300 5.50 -32.73 0.00
C CYS A 300 6.86 -33.39 0.31
N THR A 301 7.61 -33.73 -0.75
CA THR A 301 8.93 -34.39 -0.68
C THR A 301 10.05 -33.50 -1.23
N ALA A 302 9.86 -32.17 -1.22
CA ALA A 302 10.83 -31.25 -1.76
C ALA A 302 12.20 -31.37 -1.04
N PRO A 303 13.32 -31.44 -1.77
CA PRO A 303 14.64 -31.73 -1.20
C PRO A 303 15.21 -30.61 -0.31
N ASP A 304 14.69 -29.38 -0.44
CA ASP A 304 15.19 -28.18 0.24
C ASP A 304 14.34 -27.76 1.44
N LEU A 305 13.45 -28.63 1.94
CA LEU A 305 12.60 -28.33 3.10
C LEU A 305 13.43 -28.28 4.38
N THR A 306 13.25 -27.21 5.16
CA THR A 306 13.69 -27.19 6.55
C THR A 306 12.84 -28.14 7.40
N GLU A 307 13.38 -28.63 8.53
CA GLU A 307 12.62 -29.50 9.45
C GLU A 307 11.32 -28.83 9.94
N ASP A 308 11.34 -27.53 10.18
CA ASP A 308 10.16 -26.77 10.59
C ASP A 308 9.11 -26.69 9.48
N GLU A 309 9.53 -26.52 8.23
CA GLU A 309 8.62 -26.53 7.08
C GLU A 309 8.04 -27.92 6.84
N ARG A 310 8.83 -28.98 7.07
CA ARG A 310 8.33 -30.36 7.01
C ARG A 310 7.23 -30.58 8.03
N LEU A 311 7.41 -30.14 9.28
CA LEU A 311 6.39 -30.29 10.32
C LEU A 311 5.11 -29.49 9.99
N VAL A 312 5.26 -28.29 9.42
CA VAL A 312 4.11 -27.49 8.97
C VAL A 312 3.36 -28.19 7.84
N CYS A 313 4.08 -28.77 6.87
CA CYS A 313 3.47 -29.56 5.79
C CYS A 313 2.73 -30.78 6.34
N GLU A 314 3.30 -31.55 7.27
CA GLU A 314 2.61 -32.70 7.86
C GLU A 314 1.31 -32.30 8.57
N GLN A 315 1.28 -31.14 9.22
CA GLN A 315 0.08 -30.62 9.88
C GLN A 315 -1.06 -30.29 8.91
N THR A 316 -0.78 -29.95 7.65
CA THR A 316 -1.82 -29.56 6.69
C THR A 316 -2.80 -30.69 6.35
N SER A 317 -2.44 -31.94 6.63
CA SER A 317 -3.34 -33.11 6.52
C SER A 317 -4.66 -32.92 7.29
N LYS A 318 -4.63 -32.11 8.36
CA LYS A 318 -5.80 -31.82 9.21
C LYS A 318 -6.66 -30.66 8.72
N PHE A 319 -6.35 -30.03 7.59
CA PHE A 319 -7.21 -28.95 7.07
C PHE A 319 -8.60 -29.46 6.70
N GLU A 320 -8.72 -30.69 6.21
CA GLU A 320 -10.02 -31.31 5.93
C GLU A 320 -10.85 -31.42 7.22
N ASP A 321 -10.26 -31.98 8.29
CA ASP A 321 -10.90 -32.07 9.62
C ASP A 321 -11.34 -30.70 10.14
N PHE A 322 -10.48 -29.68 9.97
CA PHE A 322 -10.79 -28.32 10.37
C PHE A 322 -12.01 -27.77 9.62
N VAL A 323 -12.05 -27.91 8.29
CA VAL A 323 -13.16 -27.43 7.46
C VAL A 323 -14.45 -28.17 7.80
N LEU A 324 -14.40 -29.49 7.99
CA LEU A 324 -15.57 -30.27 8.39
C LEU A 324 -16.11 -29.82 9.76
N GLN A 325 -15.25 -29.69 10.77
CA GLN A 325 -15.68 -29.21 12.09
C GLN A 325 -16.20 -27.76 12.06
N PHE A 326 -15.59 -26.90 11.25
CA PHE A 326 -16.07 -25.54 11.02
C PHE A 326 -17.49 -25.56 10.42
N MET A 327 -17.70 -26.38 9.38
CA MET A 327 -19.00 -26.51 8.72
C MET A 327 -20.06 -27.10 9.65
N ASP A 328 -19.74 -28.14 10.41
CA ASP A 328 -20.66 -28.75 11.37
C ASP A 328 -21.14 -27.74 12.41
N LYS A 329 -20.23 -26.90 12.95
CA LYS A 329 -20.61 -25.86 13.91
C LYS A 329 -21.56 -24.81 13.33
N ASN A 330 -21.47 -24.54 12.04
CA ASN A 330 -22.34 -23.60 11.34
C ASN A 330 -23.68 -24.24 10.91
N ILE A 331 -23.63 -25.45 10.34
CA ILE A 331 -24.79 -26.14 9.74
C ILE A 331 -25.68 -26.80 10.80
N CYS A 332 -25.11 -27.55 11.76
CA CYS A 332 -25.91 -28.21 12.80
C CYS A 332 -26.69 -27.19 13.65
N ARG A 333 -26.24 -25.93 13.71
CA ARG A 333 -26.89 -24.87 14.47
C ARG A 333 -27.78 -23.94 13.64
N SER A 334 -27.63 -23.87 12.31
CA SER A 334 -28.63 -23.26 11.44
C SER A 334 -29.95 -24.06 11.39
N GLY A 335 -29.88 -25.38 11.55
CA GLY A 335 -31.06 -26.23 11.76
C GLY A 335 -31.83 -25.85 13.02
N SER A 336 -31.13 -25.59 14.13
CA SER A 336 -31.74 -25.15 15.39
C SER A 336 -32.43 -23.78 15.30
N ILE A 337 -31.99 -22.87 14.42
CA ILE A 337 -32.68 -21.59 14.19
C ILE A 337 -33.97 -21.83 13.42
N ARG A 338 -33.96 -22.72 12.43
CA ARG A 338 -35.17 -23.09 11.67
C ARG A 338 -36.21 -23.76 12.58
N ASP A 339 -35.77 -24.62 13.50
CA ASP A 339 -36.65 -25.29 14.46
C ASP A 339 -37.17 -24.32 15.54
N ARG A 340 -36.38 -23.32 15.96
CA ARG A 340 -36.85 -22.26 16.87
C ARG A 340 -37.82 -21.28 16.22
N PHE A 341 -37.69 -21.00 14.93
CA PHE A 341 -38.67 -20.21 14.19
C PHE A 341 -39.99 -20.96 14.00
N LEU A 342 -39.95 -22.27 13.74
CA LEU A 342 -41.16 -23.10 13.66
C LEU A 342 -41.88 -23.19 15.02
N LEU A 343 -41.16 -23.20 16.14
CA LEU A 343 -41.75 -23.17 17.49
C LEU A 343 -42.40 -21.83 17.85
N ILE A 344 -41.96 -20.71 17.25
CA ILE A 344 -42.55 -19.37 17.47
C ILE A 344 -43.78 -19.15 16.57
N GLU A 345 -43.90 -19.84 15.43
CA GLU A 345 -45.12 -19.83 14.61
C GLU A 345 -46.20 -20.83 15.10
N MET A 346 -45.88 -21.68 16.09
CA MET A 346 -46.79 -22.69 16.65
C MET A 346 -47.30 -22.34 18.07
N LEU A 347 -46.97 -21.16 18.59
CA LEU A 347 -47.57 -20.55 19.80
C LEU A 347 -48.32 -19.29 19.40
#